data_AF-A0A0Q8R061-F1
#
_entry.id   AF-A0A0Q8R061-F1
#
_cell.length_a   1.000
_cell.length_b   1.000
_cell.length_c   1.000
_cell.angle_alpha   90.00
_cell.angle_beta   90.00
_cell.angle_gamma   90.00
#
_symmetry.space_group_name_H-M   'P 1'
#
loop_
_entity.id
_entity.type
_entity.pdbx_description
1 polymer ?
#
loop_
_entity_poly.entity_id
_entity_poly.type
_entity_poly.pdbx_seq_one_letter_code
_entity_poly.pdbx_strand_id
1 'polypeptide(L)'
;MAAETFFSRWSRVKTEARQEPVAQEPAATEVPADAAVPAPTLEQVASLTADSDFTPFVARGVDETVRRAALKKLFADPRFNVMDGLDTYIDDYNKFEPLTPLMVAALNHAKDLIAREFAAEENDEPKDEDL
;
A
#
# COMPACT_ATOMS: atom_id res chain seq x y z
N MET A 1 -25.45 -44.54 -3.92
CA MET A 1 -24.17 -43.85 -4.17
C MET A 1 -24.18 -42.58 -3.32
N ALA A 2 -23.47 -42.55 -2.20
CA ALA A 2 -23.48 -41.38 -1.30
C ALA A 2 -22.58 -40.29 -1.89
N ALA A 3 -23.12 -39.08 -2.06
CA ALA A 3 -22.37 -37.93 -2.55
C ALA A 3 -21.36 -37.47 -1.48
N GLU A 4 -20.12 -37.18 -1.89
CA GLU A 4 -19.08 -36.67 -0.99
C GLU A 4 -19.48 -35.33 -0.34
N THR A 5 -19.14 -35.15 0.94
CA THR A 5 -19.48 -33.92 1.68
C THR A 5 -18.51 -32.77 1.37
N PHE A 6 -18.97 -31.53 1.59
CA PHE A 6 -18.17 -30.31 1.39
C PHE A 6 -16.85 -30.34 2.18
N PHE A 7 -16.88 -30.79 3.44
CA PHE A 7 -15.69 -30.85 4.29
C PHE A 7 -14.64 -31.83 3.78
N SER A 8 -15.06 -32.98 3.25
CA SER A 8 -14.15 -33.97 2.65
C SER A 8 -13.47 -33.42 1.40
N ARG A 9 -14.22 -32.70 0.57
CA ARG A 9 -13.67 -32.03 -0.62
C ARG A 9 -12.69 -30.93 -0.25
N TRP A 10 -13.03 -30.11 0.75
CA TRP A 10 -12.19 -29.01 1.20
C TRP A 10 -10.91 -29.49 1.89
N SER A 11 -10.98 -30.56 2.69
CA SER A 11 -9.78 -31.12 3.33
C SER A 11 -8.81 -31.71 2.31
N ARG A 12 -9.31 -32.35 1.25
CA ARG A 12 -8.47 -32.87 0.15
C ARG A 12 -7.76 -31.74 -0.59
N VAL A 13 -8.50 -30.69 -0.99
CA VAL A 13 -7.90 -29.53 -1.66
C VAL A 13 -6.81 -28.86 -0.79
N LYS A 14 -7.03 -28.76 0.53
CA LYS A 14 -6.03 -28.20 1.46
C LYS A 14 -4.80 -29.09 1.67
N THR A 15 -4.96 -30.41 1.57
CA THR A 15 -3.84 -31.35 1.69
C THR A 15 -3.04 -31.44 0.40
N GLU A 16 -3.71 -31.42 -0.76
CA GLU A 16 -3.06 -31.32 -2.08
C GLU A 16 -2.26 -30.02 -2.21
N ALA A 17 -2.83 -28.85 -1.83
CA ALA A 17 -2.12 -27.57 -1.85
C ALA A 17 -0.92 -27.50 -0.89
N ARG A 18 -0.82 -28.39 0.10
CA ARG A 18 0.33 -28.51 1.00
C ARG A 18 1.37 -29.52 0.52
N GLN A 19 0.98 -30.42 -0.39
CA GLN A 19 1.83 -31.45 -0.97
C GLN A 19 2.43 -31.04 -2.31
N GLU A 20 1.96 -29.96 -2.94
CA GLU A 20 2.69 -29.34 -4.04
C GLU A 20 4.10 -28.96 -3.54
N PRO A 21 5.16 -29.45 -4.21
CA PRO A 21 6.51 -29.03 -3.87
C PRO A 21 6.59 -27.54 -4.13
N VAL A 22 6.90 -26.78 -3.08
CA VAL A 22 7.32 -25.38 -3.20
C VAL A 22 8.36 -25.35 -4.30
N ALA A 23 8.01 -24.74 -5.43
CA ALA A 23 8.91 -24.56 -6.54
C ALA A 23 10.21 -24.00 -5.96
N GLN A 24 11.31 -24.73 -6.15
CA GLN A 24 12.64 -24.23 -5.83
C GLN A 24 12.75 -22.85 -6.47
N GLU A 25 12.83 -21.84 -5.61
CA GLU A 25 13.25 -20.51 -5.96
C GLU A 25 14.49 -20.66 -6.84
N PRO A 26 14.52 -20.09 -8.06
CA PRO A 26 15.62 -20.32 -8.97
C PRO A 26 16.89 -19.89 -8.25
N ALA A 27 17.75 -20.88 -7.98
CA ALA A 27 19.08 -20.63 -7.45
C ALA A 27 19.68 -19.54 -8.33
N ALA A 28 20.00 -18.39 -7.72
CA ALA A 28 20.63 -17.29 -8.40
C ALA A 28 21.85 -17.86 -9.11
N THR A 29 21.75 -17.96 -10.43
CA THR A 29 22.85 -18.41 -11.26
C THR A 29 23.90 -17.33 -11.09
N GLU A 30 24.96 -17.64 -10.35
CA GLU A 30 26.12 -16.78 -10.27
C GLU A 30 26.66 -16.67 -11.69
N VAL A 31 26.34 -15.54 -12.33
CA VAL A 31 26.90 -15.18 -13.63
C VAL A 31 28.42 -15.19 -13.43
N PRO A 32 29.17 -15.96 -14.22
CA PRO A 32 30.62 -15.95 -14.13
C PRO A 32 31.08 -14.51 -14.28
N ALA A 33 31.96 -14.07 -13.36
CA ALA A 33 32.55 -12.74 -13.40
C ALA A 33 33.23 -12.57 -14.75
N ASP A 34 32.55 -11.91 -15.69
CA ASP A 34 33.08 -11.66 -17.00
C ASP A 34 34.29 -10.75 -16.85
N ALA A 35 35.33 -11.11 -17.58
CA ALA A 35 36.60 -10.46 -17.54
C ALA A 35 36.48 -8.99 -17.98
N ALA A 36 37.20 -8.12 -17.27
CA ALA A 36 37.71 -6.84 -17.78
C ALA A 36 36.73 -5.69 -18.07
N VAL A 37 35.56 -5.61 -17.43
CA VAL A 37 34.88 -4.30 -17.32
C VAL A 37 35.63 -3.47 -16.26
N PRO A 38 36.17 -2.28 -16.59
CA PRO A 38 36.85 -1.44 -15.62
C PRO A 38 35.91 -1.11 -14.46
N ALA A 39 36.45 -1.10 -13.24
CA ALA A 39 35.69 -0.75 -12.06
C ALA A 39 35.05 0.65 -12.27
N PRO A 40 33.75 0.80 -11.96
CA PRO A 40 33.06 2.05 -12.20
C PRO A 40 33.67 3.18 -11.37
N THR A 41 33.65 4.40 -11.91
CA THR A 41 34.27 5.58 -11.31
C THR A 41 33.24 6.61 -10.85
N LEU A 42 33.66 7.54 -9.99
CA LEU A 42 32.82 8.67 -9.57
C LEU A 42 32.40 9.59 -10.72
N GLU A 43 33.23 9.70 -11.76
CA GLU A 43 32.91 10.48 -12.95
C GLU A 43 31.73 9.87 -13.72
N GLN A 44 31.69 8.54 -13.81
CA GLN A 44 30.56 7.83 -14.41
C GLN A 44 29.29 8.00 -13.57
N VAL A 45 29.40 8.06 -12.23
CA VAL A 45 28.25 8.36 -11.36
C VAL A 45 27.69 9.76 -11.65
N ALA A 46 28.55 10.73 -11.95
CA ALA A 46 28.13 12.10 -12.21
C ALA A 46 27.31 12.25 -13.50
N SER A 47 27.53 11.37 -14.49
CA SER A 47 26.76 11.35 -15.74
C SER A 47 25.47 10.52 -15.68
N LEU A 48 25.19 9.81 -14.58
CA LEU A 48 23.98 9.01 -14.43
C LEU A 48 22.71 9.89 -14.40
N THR A 49 21.70 9.41 -15.12
CA THR A 49 20.32 9.91 -15.14
C THR A 49 19.36 8.88 -14.53
N ALA A 50 18.10 9.25 -14.38
CA ALA A 50 17.05 8.36 -13.85
C ALA A 50 16.89 7.06 -14.68
N ASP A 51 17.07 7.15 -16.00
CA ASP A 51 16.91 6.02 -16.92
C ASP A 51 18.21 5.23 -17.15
N SER A 52 19.28 5.57 -16.43
CA SER A 52 20.58 4.90 -16.57
C SER A 52 20.57 3.52 -15.91
N ASP A 53 21.44 2.62 -16.38
CA ASP A 53 21.65 1.33 -15.73
C ASP A 53 22.58 1.47 -14.52
N PHE A 54 22.05 1.17 -13.33
CA PHE A 54 22.80 1.20 -12.07
C PHE A 54 23.42 -0.16 -11.69
N THR A 55 23.10 -1.24 -12.42
CA THR A 55 23.58 -2.61 -12.14
C THR A 55 25.11 -2.69 -12.00
N PRO A 56 25.92 -2.03 -12.85
CA PRO A 56 27.38 -2.08 -12.74
C PRO A 56 27.92 -1.48 -11.43
N PHE A 57 27.21 -0.51 -10.84
CA PHE A 57 27.66 0.23 -9.64
C PHE A 57 27.35 -0.50 -8.33
N VAL A 58 26.54 -1.55 -8.37
CA VAL A 58 26.18 -2.38 -7.20
C VAL A 58 26.78 -3.78 -7.24
N ALA A 59 27.59 -4.08 -8.27
CA ALA A 59 28.29 -5.35 -8.41
C ALA A 59 29.29 -5.60 -7.25
N ARG A 60 29.61 -6.87 -7.00
CA ARG A 60 30.63 -7.26 -6.01
C ARG A 60 32.00 -6.72 -6.47
N GLY A 61 32.75 -6.11 -5.55
CA GLY A 61 34.09 -5.56 -5.84
C GLY A 61 34.14 -4.10 -6.30
N VAL A 62 32.98 -3.44 -6.45
CA VAL A 62 32.92 -1.98 -6.64
C VAL A 62 33.34 -1.27 -5.36
N ASP A 63 34.12 -0.19 -5.51
CA ASP A 63 34.50 0.66 -4.39
C ASP A 63 33.27 1.22 -3.66
N GLU A 64 33.33 1.19 -2.33
CA GLU A 64 32.22 1.59 -1.46
C GLU A 64 31.77 3.03 -1.71
N THR A 65 32.71 3.93 -1.99
CA THR A 65 32.40 5.35 -2.20
C THR A 65 31.64 5.54 -3.51
N VAL A 66 32.02 4.81 -4.56
CA VAL A 66 31.34 4.81 -5.85
C VAL A 66 29.94 4.24 -5.73
N ARG A 67 29.80 3.09 -5.05
CA ARG A 67 28.49 2.46 -4.82
C ARG A 67 27.54 3.39 -4.06
N ARG A 68 28.00 4.01 -2.97
CA ARG A 68 27.21 4.97 -2.20
C ARG A 68 26.80 6.19 -3.02
N ALA A 69 27.72 6.72 -3.83
CA ALA A 69 27.43 7.86 -4.69
C ALA A 69 26.36 7.51 -5.74
N ALA A 70 26.45 6.33 -6.37
CA ALA A 70 25.47 5.86 -7.34
C ALA A 70 24.08 5.67 -6.71
N LEU A 71 23.99 5.00 -5.56
CA LEU A 71 22.71 4.84 -4.84
C LEU A 71 22.12 6.17 -4.40
N LYS A 72 22.94 7.09 -3.90
CA LYS A 72 22.48 8.44 -3.54
C LYS A 72 21.93 9.19 -4.76
N LYS A 73 22.52 9.00 -5.94
CA LYS A 73 22.03 9.58 -7.20
C LYS A 73 20.71 8.95 -7.64
N LEU A 74 20.57 7.62 -7.54
CA LEU A 74 19.35 6.89 -7.87
C LEU A 74 18.15 7.34 -7.03
N PHE A 75 18.32 7.37 -5.70
CA PHE A 75 17.26 7.75 -4.77
C PHE A 75 17.04 9.26 -4.66
N ALA A 76 17.84 10.08 -5.35
CA ALA A 76 17.56 11.52 -5.46
C ALA A 76 16.43 11.83 -6.47
N ASP A 77 15.99 10.85 -7.27
CA ASP A 77 14.87 11.02 -8.19
C ASP A 77 13.56 11.32 -7.41
N PRO A 78 12.85 12.42 -7.73
CA PRO A 78 11.56 12.76 -7.10
C PRO A 78 10.51 11.65 -7.12
N ARG A 79 10.57 10.72 -8.08
CA ARG A 79 9.64 9.58 -8.19
C ARG A 79 9.65 8.69 -6.96
N PHE A 80 10.81 8.57 -6.29
CA PHE A 80 10.93 7.78 -5.05
C PHE A 80 10.45 8.55 -3.81
N ASN A 81 10.19 9.84 -3.92
CA ASN A 81 9.69 10.68 -2.81
C ASN A 81 8.16 10.75 -2.78
N VAL A 82 7.47 10.05 -3.68
CA VAL A 82 6.01 9.97 -3.72
C VAL A 82 5.58 8.79 -2.86
N MET A 83 4.78 9.10 -1.83
CA MET A 83 4.16 8.11 -0.96
C MET A 83 3.19 7.23 -1.76
N ASP A 84 3.28 5.91 -1.61
CA ASP A 84 2.49 4.95 -2.39
C ASP A 84 1.02 4.83 -1.94
N GLY A 85 0.71 5.29 -0.72
CA GLY A 85 -0.63 5.25 -0.13
C GLY A 85 -1.09 3.85 0.32
N LEU A 86 -0.20 2.85 0.35
CA LEU A 86 -0.54 1.47 0.75
C LEU A 86 -0.21 1.17 2.22
N ASP A 87 0.40 2.13 2.91
CA ASP A 87 0.67 2.01 4.34
C ASP A 87 -0.62 1.88 5.14
N THR A 88 -0.65 0.87 6.01
CA THR A 88 -1.79 0.68 6.92
C THR A 88 -1.87 1.89 7.85
N TYR A 89 -3.04 2.54 7.89
CA TYR A 89 -3.31 3.77 8.65
C TYR A 89 -2.65 5.06 8.11
N ILE A 90 -2.38 5.13 6.81
CA ILE A 90 -1.89 6.35 6.17
C ILE A 90 -2.92 7.50 6.15
N ASP A 91 -4.21 7.15 6.15
CA ASP A 91 -5.29 8.12 6.01
C ASP A 91 -5.52 8.93 7.30
N ASP A 92 -5.97 10.17 7.10
CA ASP A 92 -6.41 11.04 8.19
C ASP A 92 -7.86 10.72 8.56
N TYR A 93 -8.02 9.87 9.58
CA TYR A 93 -9.32 9.46 10.11
C TYR A 93 -10.05 10.55 10.92
N ASN A 94 -9.46 11.74 11.08
CA ASN A 94 -10.16 12.88 11.69
C ASN A 94 -11.02 13.64 10.68
N LYS A 95 -10.93 13.31 9.38
CA LYS A 95 -11.76 13.93 8.35
C LYS A 95 -13.18 13.40 8.44
N PHE A 96 -14.06 14.25 8.94
CA PHE A 96 -15.50 14.00 8.93
C PHE A 96 -16.09 14.45 7.59
N GLU A 97 -16.72 13.51 6.88
CA GLU A 97 -17.57 13.83 5.73
C GLU A 97 -19.03 13.89 6.21
N PRO A 98 -19.70 15.05 6.15
CA PRO A 98 -21.06 15.18 6.64
C PRO A 98 -22.05 14.40 5.77
N LEU A 99 -23.01 13.74 6.41
CA LEU A 99 -24.11 13.09 5.71
C LEU A 99 -24.96 14.13 4.99
N THR A 100 -25.28 13.87 3.72
CA THR A 100 -26.20 14.73 2.98
C THR A 100 -27.63 14.61 3.57
N PRO A 101 -28.47 15.66 3.48
CA PRO A 101 -29.84 15.59 3.98
C PRO A 101 -30.65 14.42 3.39
N LEU A 102 -30.40 14.07 2.13
CA LEU A 102 -31.04 12.93 1.47
C LEU A 102 -30.60 11.58 2.09
N MET A 103 -29.31 11.43 2.43
CA MET A 103 -28.82 10.25 3.13
C MET A 103 -29.41 10.15 4.53
N VAL A 104 -29.53 11.28 5.25
CA VAL A 104 -30.17 11.33 6.57
C VAL A 104 -31.65 10.93 6.46
N ALA A 105 -32.39 11.46 5.47
CA ALA A 105 -33.80 11.13 5.25
C ALA A 105 -34.02 9.64 4.89
N ALA A 106 -33.02 8.99 4.29
CA ALA A 106 -33.06 7.56 3.96
C ALA A 106 -32.85 6.63 5.18
N LEU A 107 -32.43 7.15 6.34
CA LEU A 107 -32.22 6.37 7.56
C LEU A 107 -33.54 5.95 8.22
N ASN A 108 -34.22 4.97 7.63
CA ASN A 108 -35.52 4.47 8.11
C ASN A 108 -35.52 4.05 9.60
N HIS A 109 -34.42 3.48 10.08
CA HIS A 109 -34.29 3.03 11.48
C HIS A 109 -34.16 4.19 12.48
N ALA A 110 -33.71 5.37 12.01
CA ALA A 110 -33.45 6.53 12.86
C ALA A 110 -34.61 7.56 12.81
N LYS A 111 -35.64 7.34 11.98
CA LYS A 111 -36.74 8.29 11.77
C LYS A 111 -37.40 8.76 13.07
N ASP A 112 -37.72 7.83 13.97
CA ASP A 112 -38.37 8.16 15.25
C ASP A 112 -37.45 8.94 16.19
N LEU A 113 -36.15 8.62 16.20
CA LEU A 113 -35.17 9.33 17.02
C LEU A 113 -34.93 10.74 16.48
N ILE A 114 -34.74 10.86 15.16
CA ILE A 114 -34.55 12.14 14.48
C ILE A 114 -35.78 13.04 14.67
N ALA A 115 -36.99 12.49 14.52
CA ALA A 115 -38.23 13.24 14.73
C ALA A 115 -38.39 13.74 16.17
N ARG A 116 -37.95 12.95 17.17
CA ARG A 116 -37.97 13.36 18.58
C ARG A 116 -37.00 14.51 18.86
N GLU A 117 -35.80 14.46 18.30
CA GLU A 117 -34.78 15.49 18.52
C GLU A 117 -35.23 16.83 17.93
N PHE A 118 -35.72 16.84 16.68
CA PHE A 118 -36.24 18.06 16.06
C PHE A 118 -37.51 18.60 16.74
N ALA A 119 -38.39 17.73 17.23
CA ALA A 119 -39.55 18.16 18.01
C ALA A 119 -39.16 18.71 19.39
N ALA A 120 -38.03 18.27 19.96
CA ALA A 120 -37.51 18.81 21.21
C ALA A 120 -36.89 20.20 21.01
N GLU A 121 -36.18 20.43 19.90
CA GLU A 121 -35.62 21.75 19.55
C GLU A 121 -36.73 22.80 19.30
N GLU A 122 -37.85 22.44 18.67
CA GLU A 122 -38.98 23.36 18.42
C GLU A 122 -39.73 23.76 19.71
N ASN A 123 -39.62 22.97 20.79
CA ASN A 123 -40.27 23.27 22.07
C ASN A 123 -39.39 24.06 23.04
N ASP A 124 -38.11 24.27 22.72
CA ASP A 124 -37.12 24.96 23.57
C ASP A 124 -36.85 26.41 23.11
N GLU A 125 -37.52 26.89 22.04
CA GLU A 125 -37.56 28.32 21.75
C GLU A 125 -38.32 29.05 22.88
N PRO A 126 -37.68 30.01 23.59
CA PRO A 126 -38.38 30.77 24.62
C PRO A 126 -39.52 31.53 23.93
N LYS A 127 -40.75 31.21 24.34
CA LYS A 127 -41.89 32.08 24.08
C LYS A 127 -41.56 33.39 24.78
N ASP A 128 -41.05 34.35 24.02
CA ASP A 128 -40.97 35.74 24.43
C ASP A 128 -42.42 36.20 24.68
N GLU A 129 -42.88 35.95 25.90
CA GLU A 129 -44.03 36.62 26.49
C GLU A 129 -43.59 38.07 26.79
N ASP A 130 -43.51 38.86 25.72
CA ASP A 130 -43.39 40.31 25.82
C ASP A 130 -44.73 40.90 26.31
N LEU A 131 -44.64 41.51 27.50
CA LEU A 131 -45.20 42.81 27.92
C LEU A 131 -46.71 43.05 27.79
#